data_AF-A0A4Q5Y128-F1
#
_entry.id   AF-A0A4Q5Y128-F1
#
_cell.length_a   1.000
_cell.length_b   1.000
_cell.length_c   1.000
_cell.angle_alpha   90.00
_cell.angle_beta   90.00
_cell.angle_gamma   90.00
#
_symmetry.space_group_name_H-M   'P 1'
#
loop_
_entity.id
_entity.type
_entity.pdbx_description
1 polymer ?
#
loop_
_entity_poly.entity_id
_entity_poly.type
_entity_poly.pdbx_seq_one_letter_code
_entity_poly.pdbx_strand_id
1 'polypeptide(L)'
;MRGFLFFLGLLLIAVGGAVAGAQYANLDLSALDAVAGAKAFLLSPNALYAGGGAAALGLLLIVISAATGGKKRAKPTKAAATKQATQPEKPLSTDSLFDPEPAPPLMAQETQRTVIRPVEKPQAPNMPKPVVGASDQPPWSQPATAPSAKPTASSQPPDGYDPLIASRSDPRLLNRKRVTDLVSVNDALKAYHAKHGAYPKAEGLLGAVERGDAWIPGLAPEFIPQLPQDPSGMSGQSGAQYVYASDGRNYKLLAQGVSLIGGTNVEVLGVRIDPTRRPTAENASFGFWTPEFASA
;
A
#
# COMPACT_ATOMS: atom_id res chain seq x y z
N MET A 1 -19.98 -5.12 41.84
CA MET A 1 -19.09 -4.77 40.71
C MET A 1 -19.22 -5.71 39.51
N ARG A 2 -19.26 -7.05 39.65
CA ARG A 2 -19.35 -7.97 38.50
C ARG A 2 -20.57 -7.74 37.59
N GLY A 3 -21.77 -7.67 38.17
CA GLY A 3 -22.99 -7.39 37.41
C GLY A 3 -22.94 -6.05 36.69
N PHE A 4 -22.31 -5.05 37.30
CA PHE A 4 -22.12 -3.73 36.69
C PHE A 4 -21.19 -3.77 35.48
N LEU A 5 -20.03 -4.43 35.56
CA LEU A 5 -19.09 -4.54 34.43
C LEU A 5 -19.67 -5.34 33.26
N PHE A 6 -20.41 -6.41 33.55
CA PHE A 6 -21.07 -7.21 32.53
C PHE A 6 -22.18 -6.42 31.83
N PHE A 7 -23.02 -5.71 32.59
CA PHE A 7 -24.08 -4.86 32.05
C PHE A 7 -23.52 -3.68 31.24
N LEU A 8 -22.47 -3.02 31.75
CA LEU A 8 -21.78 -1.94 31.05
C LEU A 8 -21.14 -2.44 29.75
N GLY A 9 -20.56 -3.64 29.75
CA GLY A 9 -20.01 -4.27 28.55
C GLY A 9 -21.08 -4.52 27.48
N LEU A 10 -22.24 -5.06 27.86
CA LEU A 10 -23.37 -5.26 26.93
C LEU A 10 -23.91 -3.93 26.38
N LEU A 11 -24.01 -2.90 27.23
CA LEU A 11 -24.45 -1.56 26.82
C LEU A 11 -23.49 -0.98 25.75
N LEU A 12 -22.18 -1.10 25.97
CA LEU A 12 -21.16 -0.61 25.03
C LEU A 12 -21.17 -1.37 23.70
N ILE A 13 -21.41 -2.69 23.71
CA ILE A 13 -21.57 -3.47 22.48
C ILE A 13 -22.82 -3.04 21.71
N ALA A 14 -23.95 -2.89 22.39
CA ALA A 14 -25.21 -2.50 21.74
C ALA A 14 -25.12 -1.10 21.13
N VAL A 15 -24.59 -0.13 21.89
CA VAL A 15 -24.44 1.26 21.42
C VAL A 15 -23.35 1.37 20.35
N GLY A 16 -22.18 0.76 20.54
CA GLY A 16 -21.09 0.77 19.56
C GLY A 16 -21.47 0.08 18.25
N GLY A 17 -22.17 -1.05 18.34
CA GLY A 17 -22.71 -1.78 17.19
C GLY A 17 -23.76 -0.99 16.43
N ALA A 18 -24.68 -0.30 17.12
CA ALA A 18 -25.68 0.56 16.48
C ALA A 18 -25.01 1.75 15.74
N VAL A 19 -23.99 2.36 16.33
CA VAL A 19 -23.24 3.47 15.71
C VAL A 19 -22.47 3.01 14.47
N ALA A 20 -21.81 1.86 14.53
CA ALA A 20 -21.09 1.29 13.37
C ALA A 20 -22.04 0.80 12.28
N GLY A 21 -23.18 0.21 12.66
CA GLY A 21 -24.19 -0.32 11.75
C GLY A 21 -25.05 0.74 11.06
N ALA A 22 -25.13 1.95 11.61
CA ALA A 22 -25.95 3.04 11.06
C ALA A 22 -25.53 3.46 9.64
N GLN A 23 -24.31 3.15 9.22
CA GLN A 23 -23.82 3.41 7.85
C GLN A 23 -24.30 2.37 6.82
N TYR A 24 -24.80 1.21 7.29
CA TYR A 24 -25.17 0.08 6.45
C TYR A 24 -26.68 -0.19 6.43
N ALA A 25 -27.46 0.49 7.26
CA ALA A 25 -28.91 0.38 7.31
C ALA A 25 -29.55 1.73 6.95
N ASN A 26 -30.62 1.70 6.14
CA ASN A 26 -31.48 2.86 5.92
C ASN A 26 -32.31 3.12 7.18
N LEU A 27 -31.69 3.75 8.17
CA LEU A 27 -32.33 4.15 9.41
C LEU A 27 -32.96 5.52 9.25
N ASP A 28 -34.18 5.67 9.75
CA ASP A 28 -34.78 6.99 9.92
C ASP A 28 -34.10 7.70 11.10
N LEU A 29 -33.24 8.66 10.78
CA LEU A 29 -32.46 9.44 11.75
C LEU A 29 -33.21 10.70 12.22
N SER A 30 -34.49 10.87 11.88
CA SER A 30 -35.26 12.08 12.24
C SER A 30 -35.33 12.30 13.76
N ALA A 31 -35.27 11.23 14.55
CA ALA A 31 -35.21 11.32 16.02
C ALA A 31 -33.92 11.98 16.56
N LEU A 32 -32.86 12.07 15.75
CA LEU A 32 -31.56 12.64 16.13
C LEU A 32 -31.43 14.12 15.77
N ASP A 33 -32.41 14.71 15.07
CA ASP A 33 -32.38 16.14 14.72
C ASP A 33 -32.47 17.05 15.95
N ALA A 34 -32.97 16.53 17.09
CA ALA A 34 -32.95 17.21 18.38
C ALA A 34 -31.54 17.35 18.99
N VAL A 35 -30.54 16.61 18.48
CA VAL A 35 -29.17 16.61 19.00
C VAL A 35 -28.23 17.18 17.93
N ALA A 36 -27.79 18.42 18.14
CA ALA A 36 -26.91 19.13 17.23
C ALA A 36 -25.64 18.29 16.92
N GLY A 37 -25.43 18.00 15.63
CA GLY A 37 -24.25 17.29 15.14
C GLY A 37 -24.29 15.76 15.21
N ALA A 38 -25.32 15.14 15.83
CA ALA A 38 -25.39 13.68 15.95
C ALA A 38 -25.48 12.98 14.59
N LYS A 39 -26.31 13.49 13.67
CA LYS A 39 -26.45 12.97 12.31
C LYS A 39 -25.17 13.11 11.49
N ALA A 40 -24.50 14.26 11.60
CA ALA A 40 -23.23 14.51 10.92
C ALA A 40 -22.12 13.60 11.44
N PHE A 41 -22.10 13.34 12.76
CA PHE A 41 -21.16 12.40 13.35
C PHE A 41 -21.39 10.97 12.86
N LEU A 42 -22.63 10.46 12.89
CA LEU A 42 -22.96 9.09 12.45
C LEU A 42 -22.66 8.82 10.97
N LEU A 43 -22.83 9.84 10.13
CA LEU A 43 -22.51 9.76 8.70
C LEU A 43 -21.01 9.94 8.40
N SER A 44 -20.19 10.32 9.39
CA SER A 44 -18.76 10.50 9.19
C SER A 44 -18.00 9.16 9.20
N PRO A 45 -16.88 9.04 8.47
CA PRO A 45 -16.00 7.85 8.56
C PRO A 45 -15.52 7.55 9.99
N ASN A 46 -15.43 8.59 10.83
CA ASN A 46 -15.02 8.46 12.22
C ASN A 46 -16.03 7.72 13.10
N ALA A 47 -17.31 7.67 12.69
CA ALA A 47 -18.35 6.93 13.42
C ALA A 47 -18.06 5.43 13.45
N LEU A 48 -17.56 4.89 12.34
CA LEU A 48 -17.23 3.47 12.21
C LEU A 48 -16.10 3.08 13.19
N TYR A 49 -15.05 3.91 13.26
CA TYR A 49 -13.94 3.71 14.19
C TYR A 49 -14.35 3.90 15.65
N ALA A 50 -15.16 4.92 15.95
CA ALA A 50 -15.64 5.19 17.31
C ALA A 50 -16.62 4.08 17.78
N GLY A 51 -17.55 3.66 16.93
CA GLY A 51 -18.50 2.59 17.21
C GLY A 51 -17.81 1.23 17.37
N GLY A 52 -16.88 0.91 16.46
CA GLY A 52 -16.07 -0.30 16.54
C GLY A 52 -15.19 -0.36 17.79
N GLY A 53 -14.56 0.75 18.16
CA GLY A 53 -13.76 0.87 19.39
C GLY A 53 -14.59 0.66 20.66
N ALA A 54 -15.78 1.27 20.73
CA ALA A 54 -16.69 1.09 21.87
C ALA A 54 -17.18 -0.36 22.01
N ALA A 55 -17.52 -1.02 20.89
CA ALA A 55 -17.95 -2.42 20.89
C ALA A 55 -16.81 -3.37 21.33
N ALA A 56 -15.59 -3.14 20.86
CA ALA A 56 -14.42 -3.92 21.26
C ALA A 56 -14.10 -3.77 22.76
N LEU A 57 -14.21 -2.55 23.29
CA LEU A 57 -14.06 -2.30 24.73
C LEU A 57 -15.16 -3.00 25.54
N GLY A 58 -16.42 -2.97 25.07
CA GLY A 58 -17.53 -3.68 25.70
C GLY A 58 -17.29 -5.19 25.78
N LEU A 59 -16.78 -5.79 24.70
CA LEU A 59 -16.40 -7.21 24.66
C LEU A 59 -15.30 -7.52 25.67
N LEU A 60 -14.27 -6.66 25.76
CA LEU A 60 -13.18 -6.82 26.72
C LEU A 60 -13.68 -6.82 28.17
N LEU A 61 -14.62 -5.94 28.52
CA LEU A 61 -15.21 -5.90 29.87
C LEU A 61 -15.97 -7.18 30.21
N ILE A 62 -16.69 -7.76 29.24
CA ILE A 62 -17.36 -9.05 29.43
C ILE A 62 -16.33 -10.14 29.71
N VAL A 63 -15.24 -10.20 28.94
CA VAL A 63 -14.16 -11.19 29.15
C VAL A 63 -13.52 -11.03 30.53
N ILE A 64 -13.19 -9.81 30.97
CA ILE A 64 -12.63 -9.57 32.31
C ILE A 64 -13.61 -10.02 33.40
N SER A 65 -14.90 -9.74 33.23
CA SER A 65 -15.94 -10.13 34.19
C SER A 65 -16.15 -11.66 34.28
N ALA A 66 -15.83 -12.39 33.22
CA ALA A 66 -15.88 -13.85 33.16
C ALA A 66 -14.60 -14.49 33.73
N ALA A 67 -13.42 -13.97 33.36
CA ALA A 67 -12.12 -14.53 33.74
C ALA A 67 -11.75 -14.28 35.21
N THR A 68 -12.25 -13.22 35.83
CA THR A 68 -11.99 -12.92 37.26
C THR A 68 -12.87 -13.73 38.23
N GLY A 69 -13.60 -14.73 37.72
CA GLY A 69 -14.49 -15.59 38.49
C GLY A 69 -13.78 -16.74 39.20
N GLY A 70 -13.29 -16.50 40.43
CA GLY A 70 -13.27 -17.55 41.46
C GLY A 70 -11.95 -17.82 42.18
N LYS A 71 -11.67 -17.05 43.23
CA LYS A 71 -11.22 -17.67 44.48
C LYS A 71 -12.27 -17.37 45.54
N LYS A 72 -13.10 -18.38 45.85
CA LYS A 72 -13.92 -18.38 47.06
C LYS A 72 -12.94 -18.15 48.22
N ARG A 73 -13.04 -16.99 48.88
CA ARG A 73 -12.30 -16.74 50.12
C ARG A 73 -12.76 -17.76 51.14
N ALA A 74 -11.90 -18.75 51.40
CA ALA A 74 -11.98 -19.53 52.61
C ALA A 74 -11.87 -18.58 53.81
N LYS A 75 -12.64 -18.87 54.86
CA LYS A 75 -12.67 -18.11 56.12
C LYS A 75 -11.26 -17.83 56.64
N PRO A 76 -11.00 -16.64 57.20
CA PRO A 76 -9.69 -16.34 57.79
C PRO A 76 -9.54 -17.08 59.13
N THR A 77 -8.62 -18.04 59.17
CA THR A 77 -8.07 -18.56 60.42
C THR A 77 -7.01 -17.59 60.92
N LYS A 78 -7.06 -17.32 62.22
CA LYS A 78 -6.16 -16.47 63.02
C LYS A 78 -4.68 -16.87 62.91
N ALA A 79 -3.82 -15.86 63.13
CA ALA A 79 -2.39 -15.89 63.45
C ALA A 79 -1.45 -16.12 62.24
N ALA A 80 -0.28 -15.50 62.12
CA ALA A 80 0.53 -14.78 63.09
C ALA A 80 1.27 -13.61 62.41
N ALA A 81 1.59 -12.59 63.22
CA ALA A 81 2.45 -11.48 62.86
C ALA A 81 3.89 -11.94 62.65
N THR A 82 4.58 -11.38 61.65
CA THR A 82 6.03 -11.21 61.70
C THR A 82 6.38 -9.86 61.09
N LYS A 83 7.14 -9.10 61.87
CA LYS A 83 7.62 -7.75 61.65
C LYS A 83 8.82 -7.74 60.69
N GLN A 84 9.14 -6.52 60.24
CA GLN A 84 10.46 -6.02 59.79
C GLN A 84 10.90 -6.43 58.37
N ALA A 85 11.57 -5.60 57.57
CA ALA A 85 12.17 -4.29 57.80
C ALA A 85 12.19 -3.44 56.51
N THR A 86 12.08 -2.14 56.74
CA THR A 86 12.35 -1.00 55.87
C THR A 86 13.80 -0.98 55.38
N GLN A 87 14.05 -0.64 54.11
CA GLN A 87 15.18 0.22 53.71
C GLN A 87 14.86 1.00 52.42
N PRO A 88 15.45 2.21 52.22
CA PRO A 88 14.94 3.24 51.33
C PRO A 88 15.75 3.44 50.03
N GLU A 89 15.05 4.03 49.06
CA GLU A 89 15.45 4.90 47.94
C GLU A 89 16.83 4.81 47.27
N LYS A 90 16.79 4.80 45.92
CA LYS A 90 17.72 5.61 45.11
C LYS A 90 17.04 6.09 43.82
N PRO A 91 16.84 7.41 43.63
CA PRO A 91 16.49 7.97 42.32
C PRO A 91 17.73 8.02 41.43
N LEU A 92 17.59 7.64 40.15
CA LEU A 92 18.65 7.77 39.16
C LEU A 92 18.56 9.15 38.51
N SER A 93 19.64 9.90 38.66
CA SER A 93 19.80 11.29 38.25
C SER A 93 19.82 11.49 36.73
N THR A 94 19.33 12.67 36.36
CA THR A 94 19.66 13.45 35.16
C THR A 94 21.15 13.80 35.05
N ASP A 95 21.55 14.26 33.86
CA ASP A 95 22.83 14.88 33.47
C ASP A 95 23.96 13.97 32.93
N SER A 96 24.04 13.94 31.60
CA SER A 96 25.29 14.09 30.84
C SER A 96 24.91 14.90 29.60
N LEU A 97 25.05 16.24 29.63
CA LEU A 97 26.31 17.00 29.56
C LEU A 97 26.97 16.83 28.18
N PHE A 98 26.78 17.86 27.36
CA PHE A 98 27.60 18.33 26.24
C PHE A 98 28.87 17.54 25.90
N ASP A 99 29.05 17.20 24.61
CA ASP A 99 29.87 18.06 23.76
C ASP A 99 29.70 17.77 22.24
N PRO A 100 29.84 18.80 21.37
CA PRO A 100 29.81 18.68 19.92
C PRO A 100 31.22 18.44 19.35
N GLU A 101 31.34 17.58 18.34
CA GLU A 101 32.59 17.40 17.59
C GLU A 101 32.31 17.29 16.07
N PRO A 102 33.31 17.51 15.21
CA PRO A 102 33.38 18.71 14.39
C PRO A 102 33.24 18.40 12.89
N ALA A 103 32.89 19.41 12.11
CA ALA A 103 33.00 19.35 10.66
C ALA A 103 34.47 19.38 10.22
N PRO A 104 34.82 18.59 9.19
CA PRO A 104 35.76 19.11 8.17
C PRO A 104 35.36 18.64 6.75
N PRO A 105 36.08 19.04 5.69
CA PRO A 105 35.94 20.32 5.00
C PRO A 105 35.50 20.17 3.54
N LEU A 106 35.13 21.31 2.94
CA LEU A 106 35.03 21.53 1.50
C LEU A 106 36.29 21.00 0.77
N MET A 107 36.08 20.12 -0.22
CA MET A 107 37.04 19.91 -1.31
C MET A 107 36.35 20.15 -2.65
N ALA A 108 36.95 21.07 -3.38
CA ALA A 108 36.62 21.48 -4.72
C ALA A 108 37.18 20.50 -5.77
N GLN A 109 36.52 20.51 -6.93
CA GLN A 109 37.04 20.31 -8.29
C GLN A 109 37.95 19.11 -8.59
N GLU A 110 37.53 18.27 -9.55
CA GLU A 110 38.23 18.23 -10.85
C GLU A 110 37.43 17.51 -11.94
N THR A 111 37.39 18.18 -13.09
CA THR A 111 36.96 17.74 -14.41
C THR A 111 37.81 16.61 -14.95
N GLN A 112 37.20 15.52 -15.43
CA GLN A 112 37.73 14.80 -16.60
C GLN A 112 36.59 14.37 -17.54
N ARG A 113 36.55 15.04 -18.71
CA ARG A 113 35.83 14.62 -19.92
C ARG A 113 36.55 13.38 -20.46
N THR A 114 35.88 12.24 -20.50
CA THR A 114 36.29 11.12 -21.36
C THR A 114 35.40 11.11 -22.61
N VAL A 115 36.01 11.49 -23.73
CA VAL A 115 35.47 11.33 -25.08
C VAL A 115 35.47 9.83 -25.39
N ILE A 116 34.29 9.22 -25.53
CA ILE A 116 34.16 7.85 -26.04
C ILE A 116 33.69 7.93 -27.50
N ARG A 117 34.57 7.43 -28.36
CA ARG A 117 34.45 7.25 -29.81
C ARG A 117 33.40 6.17 -30.11
N PRO A 118 32.55 6.29 -31.16
CA PRO A 118 31.66 5.21 -31.56
C PRO A 118 32.46 4.04 -32.16
N VAL A 119 32.26 2.84 -31.62
CA VAL A 119 32.76 1.59 -32.21
C VAL A 119 31.81 1.14 -33.31
N GLU A 120 32.40 0.96 -34.48
CA GLU A 120 31.80 0.50 -35.72
C GLU A 120 31.35 -0.97 -35.62
N LYS A 121 30.17 -1.25 -36.17
CA LYS A 121 29.46 -2.53 -36.11
C LYS A 121 30.07 -3.53 -37.12
N PRO A 122 30.60 -4.70 -36.71
CA PRO A 122 31.02 -5.72 -37.66
C PRO A 122 29.80 -6.37 -38.35
N GLN A 123 29.82 -6.34 -39.69
CA GLN A 123 28.96 -7.13 -40.57
C GLN A 123 29.20 -8.63 -40.34
N ALA A 124 28.13 -9.39 -40.16
CA ALA A 124 28.18 -10.85 -40.11
C ALA A 124 28.29 -11.44 -41.54
N PRO A 125 29.21 -12.38 -41.80
CA PRO A 125 29.30 -13.07 -43.08
C PRO A 125 28.24 -14.17 -43.20
N ASN A 126 27.64 -14.26 -44.38
CA ASN A 126 26.82 -15.36 -44.86
C ASN A 126 27.51 -16.71 -44.68
N MET A 127 26.82 -17.69 -44.09
CA MET A 127 27.18 -19.11 -44.21
C MET A 127 26.01 -19.95 -44.69
N PRO A 128 26.29 -21.07 -45.39
CA PRO A 128 25.33 -21.81 -46.22
C PRO A 128 24.56 -22.87 -45.44
N LYS A 129 23.36 -23.22 -45.96
CA LYS A 129 22.53 -24.35 -45.55
C LYS A 129 23.30 -25.69 -45.62
N PRO A 130 23.18 -26.56 -44.61
CA PRO A 130 23.49 -27.97 -44.77
C PRO A 130 22.25 -28.79 -45.18
N VAL A 131 22.59 -29.80 -45.96
CA VAL A 131 21.79 -30.78 -46.69
C VAL A 131 21.17 -31.83 -45.76
N VAL A 132 20.04 -32.37 -46.23
CA VAL A 132 19.26 -33.51 -45.73
C VAL A 132 20.14 -34.75 -45.52
N GLY A 133 20.00 -35.39 -44.35
CA GLY A 133 20.55 -36.71 -44.04
C GLY A 133 19.51 -37.55 -43.31
N ALA A 134 19.31 -38.77 -43.79
CA ALA A 134 18.26 -39.71 -43.43
C ALA A 134 18.56 -40.53 -42.17
N SER A 135 17.47 -41.11 -41.64
CA SER A 135 17.35 -42.35 -40.84
C SER A 135 18.12 -42.46 -39.52
N ASP A 136 17.36 -42.50 -38.42
CA ASP A 136 17.37 -43.61 -37.45
C ASP A 136 16.28 -43.39 -36.39
N GLN A 137 15.12 -44.04 -36.55
CA GLN A 137 14.07 -44.09 -35.53
C GLN A 137 14.28 -45.30 -34.61
N PRO A 138 14.43 -45.13 -33.29
CA PRO A 138 14.54 -46.24 -32.34
C PRO A 138 13.19 -46.96 -32.10
N PRO A 139 13.20 -48.25 -31.74
CA PRO A 139 12.06 -49.18 -31.83
C PRO A 139 11.00 -49.09 -30.71
N TRP A 140 10.77 -47.92 -30.13
CA TRP A 140 9.76 -47.75 -29.05
C TRP A 140 8.48 -47.03 -29.50
N SER A 141 8.09 -47.21 -30.77
CA SER A 141 6.78 -46.78 -31.28
C SER A 141 5.68 -47.73 -30.79
N GLN A 142 5.33 -47.65 -29.51
CA GLN A 142 4.02 -48.11 -29.05
C GLN A 142 3.00 -47.00 -29.30
N PRO A 143 1.83 -47.30 -29.88
CA PRO A 143 0.74 -46.32 -29.98
C PRO A 143 0.25 -46.00 -28.56
N ALA A 144 0.55 -44.79 -28.09
CA ALA A 144 -0.03 -44.26 -26.88
C ALA A 144 -1.56 -44.28 -27.01
N THR A 145 -2.22 -44.92 -26.05
CA THR A 145 -3.66 -44.83 -25.85
C THR A 145 -4.08 -43.36 -25.87
N ALA A 146 -5.17 -43.07 -26.60
CA ALA A 146 -5.67 -41.73 -26.81
C ALA A 146 -5.76 -40.97 -25.48
N PRO A 147 -5.22 -39.73 -25.40
CA PRO A 147 -5.27 -38.95 -24.19
C PRO A 147 -6.73 -38.74 -23.80
N SER A 148 -7.12 -39.28 -22.64
CA SER A 148 -8.39 -38.97 -22.01
C SER A 148 -8.51 -37.45 -21.93
N ALA A 149 -9.58 -36.89 -22.52
CA ALA A 149 -9.78 -35.46 -22.64
C ALA A 149 -9.65 -34.84 -21.24
N LYS A 150 -8.58 -34.05 -21.03
CA LYS A 150 -8.45 -33.21 -19.84
C LYS A 150 -9.74 -32.39 -19.73
N PRO A 151 -10.32 -32.21 -18.53
CA PRO A 151 -11.47 -31.34 -18.36
C PRO A 151 -11.12 -29.97 -18.94
N THR A 152 -11.73 -29.65 -20.08
CA THR A 152 -11.62 -28.34 -20.71
C THR A 152 -12.19 -27.36 -19.69
N ALA A 153 -11.31 -26.62 -19.01
CA ALA A 153 -11.71 -25.49 -18.20
C ALA A 153 -12.57 -24.60 -19.10
N SER A 154 -13.85 -24.47 -18.74
CA SER A 154 -14.80 -23.67 -19.52
C SER A 154 -14.19 -22.29 -19.73
N SER A 155 -13.88 -21.96 -20.99
CA SER A 155 -13.39 -20.65 -21.41
C SER A 155 -14.51 -19.60 -21.42
N GLN A 156 -15.73 -19.98 -21.03
CA GLN A 156 -16.85 -19.06 -20.89
C GLN A 156 -16.89 -18.51 -19.46
N PRO A 157 -16.80 -17.19 -19.29
CA PRO A 157 -17.05 -16.57 -17.99
C PRO A 157 -18.49 -16.89 -17.55
N PRO A 158 -18.75 -17.04 -16.25
CA PRO A 158 -20.08 -17.32 -15.72
C PRO A 158 -21.09 -16.26 -16.18
N ASP A 159 -22.31 -16.71 -16.50
CA ASP A 159 -23.40 -15.82 -16.90
C ASP A 159 -23.62 -14.75 -15.81
N GLY A 160 -23.56 -13.47 -16.19
CA GLY A 160 -23.61 -12.33 -15.27
C GLY A 160 -22.25 -11.73 -14.90
N TYR A 161 -21.14 -12.17 -15.51
CA TYR A 161 -19.84 -11.53 -15.37
C TYR A 161 -19.83 -10.14 -16.03
N ASP A 162 -19.96 -9.08 -15.22
CA ASP A 162 -19.67 -7.72 -15.65
C ASP A 162 -18.16 -7.45 -15.50
N PRO A 163 -17.40 -7.30 -16.61
CA PRO A 163 -15.96 -7.03 -16.55
C PRO A 163 -15.64 -5.72 -15.83
N LEU A 164 -16.57 -4.75 -15.77
CA LEU A 164 -16.39 -3.49 -15.04
C LEU A 164 -16.53 -3.68 -13.52
N ILE A 165 -17.38 -4.61 -13.07
CA ILE A 165 -17.50 -4.94 -11.63
C ILE A 165 -16.39 -5.88 -11.18
N ALA A 166 -16.03 -6.87 -12.00
CA ALA A 166 -14.93 -7.77 -11.72
C ALA A 166 -13.57 -7.05 -11.69
N SER A 167 -13.36 -6.06 -12.57
CA SER A 167 -12.15 -5.21 -12.53
C SER A 167 -12.12 -4.23 -11.35
N ARG A 168 -13.27 -3.83 -10.81
CA ARG A 168 -13.35 -3.13 -9.52
C ARG A 168 -13.00 -4.05 -8.34
N SER A 169 -13.10 -5.36 -8.53
CA SER A 169 -12.96 -6.36 -7.45
C SER A 169 -11.59 -7.04 -7.42
N ASP A 170 -10.85 -7.09 -8.53
CA ASP A 170 -9.51 -7.71 -8.58
C ASP A 170 -8.38 -6.66 -8.60
N PRO A 171 -7.64 -6.49 -7.47
CA PRO A 171 -6.48 -5.60 -7.39
C PRO A 171 -5.40 -5.89 -8.46
N ARG A 172 -5.29 -7.12 -8.96
CA ARG A 172 -4.28 -7.50 -9.95
C ARG A 172 -4.49 -6.82 -11.30
N LEU A 173 -5.74 -6.68 -11.73
CA LEU A 173 -6.08 -6.02 -13.00
C LEU A 173 -5.81 -4.51 -12.93
N LEU A 174 -6.18 -3.88 -11.80
CA LEU A 174 -5.88 -2.48 -11.54
C LEU A 174 -4.37 -2.23 -11.53
N ASN A 175 -3.61 -3.07 -10.82
CA ASN A 175 -2.16 -2.93 -10.74
C ASN A 175 -1.46 -3.15 -12.09
N ARG A 176 -1.95 -4.07 -12.94
CA ARG A 176 -1.44 -4.21 -14.31
C ARG A 176 -1.60 -2.91 -15.10
N LYS A 177 -2.78 -2.28 -15.03
CA LYS A 177 -3.02 -1.00 -15.68
C LYS A 177 -2.11 0.11 -15.12
N ARG A 178 -1.96 0.17 -13.79
CA ARG A 178 -1.05 1.13 -13.13
C ARG A 178 0.39 0.99 -13.59
N VAL A 179 0.89 -0.23 -13.72
CA VAL A 179 2.24 -0.48 -14.25
C VAL A 179 2.37 0.05 -15.68
N THR A 180 1.41 -0.24 -16.56
CA THR A 180 1.41 0.28 -17.94
C THR A 180 1.40 1.80 -17.98
N ASP A 181 0.55 2.44 -17.19
CA ASP A 181 0.43 3.90 -17.11
C ASP A 181 1.74 4.53 -16.58
N LEU A 182 2.31 3.98 -15.50
CA LEU A 182 3.57 4.45 -14.91
C LEU A 182 4.75 4.32 -15.87
N VAL A 183 4.81 3.24 -16.67
CA VAL A 183 5.85 3.06 -17.70
C VAL A 183 5.73 4.15 -18.77
N SER A 184 4.50 4.42 -19.26
CA SER A 184 4.26 5.47 -20.24
C SER A 184 4.65 6.86 -19.72
N VAL A 185 4.32 7.19 -18.47
CA VAL A 185 4.70 8.47 -17.85
C VAL A 185 6.22 8.55 -17.63
N ASN A 186 6.87 7.46 -17.21
CA ASN A 186 8.32 7.42 -17.04
C ASN A 186 9.06 7.65 -18.37
N ASP A 187 8.60 7.05 -19.46
CA ASP A 187 9.22 7.25 -20.76
C ASP A 187 9.03 8.68 -21.27
N ALA A 188 7.85 9.28 -21.02
CA ALA A 188 7.63 10.71 -21.28
C ALA A 188 8.55 11.61 -20.43
N LEU A 189 8.77 11.29 -19.15
CA LEU A 189 9.69 12.02 -18.27
C LEU A 189 11.14 11.95 -18.76
N LYS A 190 11.58 10.78 -19.26
CA LYS A 190 12.91 10.63 -19.88
C LYS A 190 13.03 11.48 -21.15
N ALA A 191 12.00 11.50 -21.99
CA ALA A 191 11.97 12.32 -23.20
C ALA A 191 12.01 13.83 -22.86
N TYR A 192 11.25 14.26 -21.84
CA TYR A 192 11.30 15.62 -21.31
C TYR A 192 12.72 15.99 -20.85
N HIS A 193 13.33 15.14 -20.03
CA HIS A 193 14.69 15.36 -19.54
C HIS A 193 15.72 15.40 -20.68
N ALA A 194 15.57 14.54 -21.70
CA ALA A 194 16.45 14.56 -22.88
C ALA A 194 16.36 15.88 -23.66
N LYS A 195 15.18 16.49 -23.73
CA LYS A 195 14.97 17.77 -24.44
C LYS A 195 15.40 18.99 -23.61
N HIS A 196 15.12 18.99 -22.31
CA HIS A 196 15.27 20.17 -21.44
C HIS A 196 16.49 20.12 -20.51
N GLY A 197 17.16 18.96 -20.40
CA GLY A 197 18.28 18.76 -19.49
C GLY A 197 17.91 18.68 -18.00
N ALA A 198 16.61 18.64 -17.70
CA ALA A 198 16.04 18.58 -16.35
C ALA A 198 14.66 17.91 -16.39
N TYR A 199 14.23 17.29 -15.28
CA TYR A 199 12.85 16.80 -15.11
C TYR A 199 11.90 17.96 -14.78
N PRO A 200 10.59 17.85 -15.05
CA PRO A 200 9.62 18.84 -14.62
C PRO A 200 9.67 19.01 -13.10
N LYS A 201 9.87 20.24 -12.61
CA LYS A 201 9.89 20.51 -11.16
C LYS A 201 8.47 20.41 -10.60
N ALA A 202 8.35 19.73 -9.47
CA ALA A 202 7.07 19.60 -8.78
C ALA A 202 7.31 19.38 -7.28
N GLU A 203 6.80 20.29 -6.46
CA GLU A 203 6.96 20.24 -5.01
C GLU A 203 5.90 19.36 -4.36
N GLY A 204 6.33 18.54 -3.39
CA GLY A 204 5.49 17.57 -2.71
C GLY A 204 5.11 16.38 -3.59
N LEU A 205 4.83 15.24 -2.97
CA LEU A 205 4.37 14.05 -3.69
C LEU A 205 2.84 14.14 -3.89
N LEU A 206 2.41 14.90 -4.89
CA LEU A 206 1.01 15.20 -5.18
C LEU A 206 0.59 14.66 -6.55
N GLY A 207 -0.72 14.42 -6.71
CA GLY A 207 -1.32 13.80 -7.89
C GLY A 207 -2.36 14.66 -8.57
N ALA A 208 -3.20 14.00 -9.37
CA ALA A 208 -4.28 14.64 -10.12
C ALA A 208 -5.36 15.26 -9.22
N VAL A 209 -5.59 14.69 -8.03
CA VAL A 209 -6.59 15.22 -7.10
C VAL A 209 -6.18 16.60 -6.58
N GLU A 210 -4.89 16.81 -6.30
CA GLU A 210 -4.40 18.06 -5.73
C GLU A 210 -3.94 19.07 -6.79
N ARG A 211 -3.42 18.61 -7.94
CA ARG A 211 -2.88 19.47 -9.00
C ARG A 211 -3.74 19.53 -10.28
N GLY A 212 -4.79 18.73 -10.38
CA GLY A 212 -5.65 18.64 -11.56
C GLY A 212 -5.04 17.84 -12.72
N ASP A 213 -5.60 18.01 -13.91
CA ASP A 213 -5.24 17.23 -15.11
C ASP A 213 -3.79 17.41 -15.58
N ALA A 214 -3.12 18.48 -15.12
CA ALA A 214 -1.72 18.81 -15.42
C ALA A 214 -0.79 18.55 -14.21
N TRP A 215 -1.03 17.48 -13.45
CA TRP A 215 -0.29 17.16 -12.21
C TRP A 215 1.22 16.91 -12.39
N ILE A 216 1.69 16.76 -13.63
CA ILE A 216 3.09 16.88 -14.02
C ILE A 216 3.22 18.05 -15.03
N PRO A 217 3.77 19.21 -14.61
CA PRO A 217 3.83 20.40 -15.45
C PRO A 217 4.62 20.17 -16.75
N GLY A 218 4.06 20.60 -17.89
CA GLY A 218 4.75 20.59 -19.18
C GLY A 218 5.00 19.20 -19.80
N LEU A 219 4.54 18.12 -19.17
CA LEU A 219 4.70 16.77 -19.74
C LEU A 219 3.69 16.51 -20.87
N ALA A 220 2.43 16.91 -20.65
CA ALA A 220 1.37 16.87 -21.65
C ALA A 220 1.12 18.28 -22.23
N PRO A 221 0.69 18.39 -23.50
CA PRO A 221 0.46 17.30 -24.46
C PRO A 221 1.72 16.86 -25.23
N GLU A 222 2.87 17.50 -25.00
CA GLU A 222 4.04 17.39 -25.88
C GLU A 222 4.73 16.02 -25.84
N PHE A 223 4.94 15.45 -24.64
CA PHE A 223 5.64 14.17 -24.47
C PHE A 223 4.68 13.01 -24.23
N ILE A 224 3.46 13.31 -23.81
CA ILE A 224 2.36 12.37 -23.67
C ILE A 224 1.05 13.09 -24.02
N PRO A 225 0.13 12.50 -24.82
CA PRO A 225 -1.09 13.20 -25.24
C PRO A 225 -1.96 13.69 -24.07
N GLN A 226 -2.06 12.87 -23.03
CA GLN A 226 -2.79 13.17 -21.80
C GLN A 226 -2.16 12.41 -20.64
N LEU A 227 -2.11 13.02 -19.46
CA LEU A 227 -1.67 12.32 -18.25
C LEU A 227 -2.73 11.29 -17.82
N PRO A 228 -2.35 10.03 -17.55
CA PRO A 228 -3.30 9.02 -17.11
C PRO A 228 -3.82 9.36 -15.70
N GLN A 229 -5.07 8.96 -15.44
CA GLN A 229 -5.66 8.95 -14.11
C GLN A 229 -5.64 7.53 -13.54
N ASP A 230 -5.51 7.40 -12.22
CA ASP A 230 -5.52 6.10 -11.58
C ASP A 230 -6.89 5.43 -11.79
N PRO A 231 -6.94 4.14 -12.17
CA PRO A 231 -8.19 3.45 -12.44
C PRO A 231 -9.14 3.37 -11.24
N SER A 232 -8.67 3.58 -10.00
CA SER A 232 -9.55 3.69 -8.82
C SER A 232 -10.13 5.09 -8.57
N GLY A 233 -9.62 6.13 -9.25
CA GLY A 233 -10.01 7.54 -9.03
C GLY A 233 -11.45 7.88 -9.41
N MET A 234 -12.21 6.95 -10.01
CA MET A 234 -13.60 7.19 -10.42
C MET A 234 -14.59 7.35 -9.25
N SER A 235 -14.20 7.09 -7.99
CA SER A 235 -15.11 7.16 -6.83
C SER A 235 -14.95 8.41 -5.94
N GLY A 236 -14.12 9.39 -6.31
CA GLY A 236 -14.02 10.66 -5.58
C GLY A 236 -13.50 10.57 -4.14
N GLN A 237 -12.91 9.43 -3.76
CA GLN A 237 -12.32 9.21 -2.43
C GLN A 237 -10.83 9.53 -2.41
N SER A 238 -10.38 10.05 -1.27
CA SER A 238 -8.97 10.08 -0.87
C SER A 238 -8.47 8.63 -0.85
N GLY A 239 -7.86 8.21 -1.95
CA GLY A 239 -7.58 6.81 -2.25
C GLY A 239 -6.38 6.68 -3.17
N ALA A 240 -6.32 5.57 -3.91
CA ALA A 240 -5.19 5.32 -4.79
C ALA A 240 -5.14 6.32 -5.96
N GLN A 241 -3.97 6.91 -6.15
CA GLN A 241 -3.70 7.88 -7.20
C GLN A 241 -2.24 7.84 -7.65
N TYR A 242 -1.98 8.34 -8.86
CA TYR A 242 -0.62 8.63 -9.29
C TYR A 242 -0.13 9.92 -8.66
N VAL A 243 1.11 9.91 -8.18
CA VAL A 243 1.74 11.05 -7.51
C VAL A 243 3.14 11.27 -8.04
N TYR A 244 3.56 12.53 -8.12
CA TYR A 244 4.85 12.94 -8.65
C TYR A 244 5.50 14.06 -7.85
N ALA A 245 6.81 13.95 -7.62
CA ALA A 245 7.66 14.98 -7.05
C ALA A 245 9.01 15.00 -7.77
N SER A 246 9.61 16.18 -7.88
CA SER A 246 10.90 16.36 -8.54
C SER A 246 11.57 17.68 -8.16
N ASP A 247 12.88 17.63 -7.95
CA ASP A 247 13.75 18.80 -7.75
C ASP A 247 14.32 19.36 -9.08
N GLY A 248 14.00 18.71 -10.19
CA GLY A 248 14.49 19.01 -11.54
C GLY A 248 15.68 18.16 -11.98
N ARG A 249 16.39 17.50 -11.05
CA ARG A 249 17.48 16.56 -11.33
C ARG A 249 17.09 15.12 -11.04
N ASN A 250 16.28 14.95 -10.01
CA ASN A 250 15.80 13.70 -9.45
C ASN A 250 14.27 13.76 -9.37
N TYR A 251 13.63 12.60 -9.43
CA TYR A 251 12.18 12.53 -9.34
C TYR A 251 11.73 11.24 -8.65
N LYS A 252 10.47 11.25 -8.19
CA LYS A 252 9.74 10.08 -7.72
C LYS A 252 8.33 10.14 -8.29
N LEU A 253 7.93 9.04 -8.93
CA LEU A 253 6.65 8.81 -9.57
C LEU A 253 6.09 7.50 -9.01
N LEU A 254 4.93 7.56 -8.35
CA LEU A 254 4.32 6.38 -7.72
C LEU A 254 2.85 6.26 -8.09
N ALA A 255 2.34 5.02 -8.10
CA ALA A 255 0.96 4.75 -7.71
C ALA A 255 0.93 4.58 -6.19
N GLN A 256 0.19 5.45 -5.50
CA GLN A 256 0.08 5.46 -4.04
C GLN A 256 -1.20 4.76 -3.58
N GLY A 257 -1.18 4.15 -2.39
CA GLY A 257 -2.40 3.67 -1.72
C GLY A 257 -2.99 2.40 -2.34
N VAL A 258 -2.15 1.58 -2.95
CA VAL A 258 -2.59 0.40 -3.72
C VAL A 258 -2.57 -0.86 -2.89
N SER A 259 -3.53 -1.76 -3.15
CA SER A 259 -3.52 -3.10 -2.58
C SER A 259 -2.70 -4.05 -3.46
N LEU A 260 -1.79 -4.80 -2.84
CA LEU A 260 -1.01 -5.89 -3.41
C LEU A 260 -1.59 -7.27 -3.04
N ILE A 261 -2.75 -7.32 -2.37
CA ILE A 261 -3.43 -8.58 -2.07
C ILE A 261 -3.73 -9.31 -3.38
N GLY A 262 -3.38 -10.59 -3.43
CA GLY A 262 -3.54 -11.41 -4.63
C GLY A 262 -2.40 -11.30 -5.63
N GLY A 263 -1.38 -10.46 -5.42
CA GLY A 263 -0.13 -10.51 -6.19
C GLY A 263 0.84 -9.36 -5.90
N THR A 264 2.04 -9.70 -5.45
CA THR A 264 3.16 -8.77 -5.19
C THR A 264 4.05 -8.52 -6.42
N ASN A 265 3.72 -9.10 -7.57
CA ASN A 265 4.52 -9.02 -8.80
C ASN A 265 4.37 -7.67 -9.52
N VAL A 266 4.43 -6.57 -8.78
CA VAL A 266 4.49 -5.21 -9.35
C VAL A 266 5.91 -4.81 -9.71
N GLU A 267 6.92 -5.59 -9.30
CA GLU A 267 8.35 -5.34 -9.59
C GLU A 267 8.79 -5.75 -11.01
N VAL A 268 7.96 -5.44 -12.01
CA VAL A 268 8.24 -5.74 -13.41
C VAL A 268 8.54 -4.44 -14.15
N LEU A 269 9.37 -4.50 -15.21
CA LEU A 269 9.73 -3.33 -16.04
C LEU A 269 10.42 -2.19 -15.26
N GLY A 270 11.12 -2.52 -14.17
CA GLY A 270 11.85 -1.53 -13.35
C GLY A 270 10.97 -0.73 -12.37
N VAL A 271 9.68 -1.05 -12.30
CA VAL A 271 8.81 -0.62 -11.21
C VAL A 271 9.30 -1.26 -9.93
N ARG A 272 9.29 -0.52 -8.83
CA ARG A 272 9.76 -0.97 -7.51
C ARG A 272 8.75 -0.60 -6.43
N ILE A 273 8.67 -1.39 -5.37
CA ILE A 273 7.87 -1.06 -4.18
C ILE A 273 8.64 0.01 -3.38
N ASP A 274 7.96 1.08 -2.99
CA ASP A 274 8.54 2.16 -2.19
C ASP A 274 8.66 1.73 -0.72
N PRO A 275 9.88 1.51 -0.19
CA PRO A 275 10.05 1.01 1.17
C PRO A 275 9.79 2.10 2.23
N THR A 276 9.85 3.38 1.87
CA THR A 276 9.77 4.50 2.81
C THR A 276 8.40 4.62 3.47
N ARG A 277 7.37 4.06 2.82
CA ARG A 277 5.97 4.17 3.23
C ARG A 277 5.48 3.01 4.08
N ARG A 278 6.40 2.18 4.61
CA ARG A 278 6.08 0.99 5.42
C ARG A 278 4.99 0.14 4.74
N PRO A 279 5.27 -0.35 3.51
CA PRO A 279 4.26 -0.99 2.68
C PRO A 279 3.62 -2.17 3.40
N THR A 280 2.29 -2.23 3.34
CA THR A 280 1.49 -3.41 3.75
C THR A 280 0.88 -4.04 2.50
N ALA A 281 0.29 -5.24 2.63
CA ALA A 281 -0.39 -5.86 1.49
C ALA A 281 -1.61 -5.02 1.04
N GLU A 282 -2.23 -4.28 1.95
CA GLU A 282 -3.44 -3.48 1.71
C GLU A 282 -3.12 -2.03 1.27
N ASN A 283 -1.95 -1.53 1.66
CA ASN A 283 -1.56 -0.13 1.47
C ASN A 283 -0.06 -0.05 1.15
N ALA A 284 0.26 -0.22 -0.12
CA ALA A 284 1.60 -0.05 -0.66
C ALA A 284 1.66 1.16 -1.61
N SER A 285 2.87 1.53 -1.98
CA SER A 285 3.15 2.40 -3.12
C SER A 285 4.20 1.74 -4.00
N PHE A 286 4.08 1.87 -5.32
CA PHE A 286 5.09 1.38 -6.25
C PHE A 286 5.26 2.33 -7.43
N GLY A 287 6.45 2.32 -8.04
CA GLY A 287 6.72 3.13 -9.23
C GLY A 287 8.19 3.29 -9.57
N PHE A 288 8.55 4.48 -10.04
CA PHE A 288 9.88 4.83 -10.53
C PHE A 288 10.46 6.00 -9.73
N TRP A 289 11.75 5.94 -9.43
CA TRP A 289 12.48 7.05 -8.86
C TRP A 289 13.96 6.96 -9.18
N THR A 290 14.61 8.12 -9.21
CA THR A 290 16.07 8.21 -9.19
C THR A 290 16.59 7.83 -7.80
N PRO A 291 17.77 7.19 -7.67
CA PRO A 291 18.29 6.71 -6.37
C PRO A 291 18.28 7.77 -5.26
N GLU A 292 18.71 8.99 -5.58
CA GLU A 292 18.79 10.12 -4.63
C GLU A 292 17.42 10.66 -4.17
N PHE A 293 16.33 10.26 -4.82
CA PHE A 293 14.96 10.65 -4.45
C PHE A 293 14.18 9.52 -3.79
N ALA A 294 14.81 8.38 -3.50
CA ALA A 294 14.13 7.23 -2.91
C ALA A 294 13.49 7.58 -1.56
N SER A 295 14.14 8.43 -0.75
CA SER A 295 13.70 8.84 0.59
C SER A 295 12.64 9.94 0.63
N ALA A 296 12.29 10.53 -0.51
CA ALA A 296 11.35 11.64 -0.61
C ALA A 296 9.88 11.22 -0.44
#